data_AF-A0A6H9G792-F1
#
_entry.id   AF-A0A6H9G792-F1
#
_cell.length_a   1.000
_cell.length_b   1.000
_cell.length_c   1.000
_cell.angle_alpha   90.00
_cell.angle_beta   90.00
_cell.angle_gamma   90.00
#
_symmetry.space_group_name_H-M   'P 1'
#
loop_
_entity.id
_entity.type
_entity.pdbx_description
1 polymer ?
#
loop_
_entity_poly.entity_id
_entity_poly.type
_entity_poly.pdbx_seq_one_letter_code
_entity_poly.pdbx_strand_id
1 'polypeptide(L)'
;MMNKEDTQEILSNLLRKLGINDLSSSKWDKKRTLIKLIESGKLSQEEYKNIIQALKSYYCGDTLHEILWKCAQTLSYPEFYQAWHATTTPETTPIGDTPTSQQLNLQHLPNLLPSEYLYLNPETLNHYNTSELSQELCNLICHKLQQYPIPEANNIPQLKRHLIPLIAQNTQLTLIFGESDPSDTLLSLCQQLNPTIPIA
;
A
#
# COMPACT_ATOMS: atom_id res chain seq x y z
N MET A 1 -19.02 28.84 -13.46
CA MET A 1 -19.61 29.34 -12.20
C MET A 1 -20.99 28.70 -12.11
N MET A 2 -21.16 27.68 -11.26
CA MET A 2 -22.42 26.93 -11.16
C MET A 2 -23.51 27.84 -10.57
N ASN A 3 -24.71 27.86 -11.16
CA ASN A 3 -25.75 28.78 -10.74
C ASN A 3 -26.33 28.35 -9.38
N LYS A 4 -26.80 29.33 -8.59
CA LYS A 4 -27.41 29.07 -7.28
C LYS A 4 -28.66 28.18 -7.39
N GLU A 5 -29.33 28.22 -8.53
CA GLU A 5 -30.53 27.41 -8.85
C GLU A 5 -30.17 25.92 -8.99
N ASP A 6 -29.06 25.59 -9.65
CA ASP A 6 -28.62 24.20 -9.86
C ASP A 6 -28.34 23.46 -8.54
N THR A 7 -27.70 24.15 -7.57
CA THR A 7 -27.37 23.55 -6.26
C THR A 7 -28.63 23.22 -5.46
N GLN A 8 -29.63 24.10 -5.51
CA GLN A 8 -30.87 23.91 -4.79
C GLN A 8 -31.68 22.74 -5.36
N GLU A 9 -31.72 22.61 -6.68
CA GLU A 9 -32.37 21.49 -7.35
C GLU A 9 -31.72 20.15 -6.99
N ILE A 10 -30.38 20.08 -7.01
CA ILE A 10 -29.62 18.88 -6.61
C ILE A 10 -29.97 18.44 -5.18
N LEU A 11 -29.94 19.36 -4.22
CA LEU A 11 -30.28 19.05 -2.82
C LEU A 11 -31.74 18.59 -2.67
N SER A 12 -32.65 19.16 -3.46
CA SER A 12 -34.07 18.79 -3.44
C SER A 12 -34.28 17.39 -4.02
N ASN A 13 -33.58 17.06 -5.10
CA ASN A 13 -33.60 15.74 -5.71
C ASN A 13 -33.02 14.67 -4.77
N LEU A 14 -31.95 15.00 -4.05
CA LEU A 14 -31.37 14.11 -3.04
C LEU A 14 -32.32 13.83 -1.88
N LEU A 15 -32.89 14.87 -1.28
CA LEU A 15 -33.84 14.71 -0.18
C LEU A 15 -35.08 13.90 -0.60
N ARG A 16 -35.60 14.14 -1.80
CA ARG A 16 -36.71 13.35 -2.36
C ARG A 16 -36.35 11.88 -2.57
N LYS A 17 -35.13 11.58 -3.05
CA LYS A 17 -34.65 10.20 -3.17
C LYS A 17 -34.52 9.49 -1.82
N LEU A 18 -34.22 10.23 -0.76
CA LEU A 18 -34.20 9.74 0.62
C LEU A 18 -35.60 9.68 1.27
N GLY A 19 -36.67 9.94 0.52
CA GLY A 19 -38.05 9.96 1.02
C GLY A 19 -38.38 11.16 1.91
N ILE A 20 -37.56 12.21 1.89
CA ILE A 20 -37.73 13.40 2.72
C ILE A 20 -38.36 14.51 1.90
N ASN A 21 -39.61 14.82 2.24
CA ASN A 21 -40.34 15.94 1.68
C ASN A 21 -39.97 17.23 2.43
N ASP A 22 -38.78 17.76 2.15
CA ASP A 22 -38.37 19.07 2.66
C ASP A 22 -39.05 20.18 1.83
N LEU A 23 -40.00 20.87 2.46
CA LEU A 23 -40.77 21.98 1.89
C LEU A 23 -39.99 23.31 1.88
N SER A 24 -38.76 23.34 2.44
CA SER A 24 -37.98 24.58 2.48
C SER A 24 -37.58 25.03 1.07
N SER A 25 -37.82 26.31 0.76
CA SER A 25 -37.32 26.95 -0.46
C SER A 25 -35.84 27.34 -0.35
N SER A 26 -35.22 27.19 0.82
CA SER A 26 -33.83 27.60 1.07
C SER A 26 -32.85 26.45 0.89
N LYS A 27 -31.83 26.64 0.04
CA LYS A 27 -30.72 25.69 -0.12
C LYS A 27 -29.97 25.40 1.19
N TRP A 28 -29.92 26.36 2.11
CA TRP A 28 -29.19 26.21 3.38
C TRP A 28 -29.90 25.29 4.36
N ASP A 29 -31.23 25.29 4.36
CA ASP A 29 -32.01 24.41 5.21
C ASP A 29 -31.91 22.97 4.70
N LYS A 30 -32.06 22.78 3.38
CA LYS A 30 -31.87 21.48 2.72
C LYS A 30 -30.49 20.88 3.01
N LYS A 31 -29.43 21.71 2.96
CA LYS A 31 -28.07 21.31 3.35
C LYS A 31 -28.03 20.84 4.81
N ARG A 32 -28.57 21.63 5.75
CA ARG A 32 -28.55 21.26 7.17
C ARG A 32 -29.33 19.98 7.43
N THR A 33 -30.45 19.78 6.75
CA THR A 33 -31.24 18.54 6.83
C THR A 33 -30.39 17.35 6.40
N LEU A 34 -29.72 17.42 5.26
CA LEU A 34 -28.81 16.36 4.79
C LEU A 34 -27.66 16.09 5.74
N ILE A 35 -26.99 17.13 6.26
CA ILE A 35 -25.88 16.96 7.20
C ILE A 35 -26.35 16.26 8.48
N LYS A 36 -27.50 16.66 9.05
CA LYS A 36 -28.05 16.00 10.23
C LYS A 36 -28.37 14.52 10.01
N LEU A 37 -28.82 14.15 8.81
CA LEU A 37 -29.10 12.76 8.48
C LEU A 37 -27.81 11.94 8.37
N ILE A 38 -26.80 12.50 7.71
CA ILE A 38 -25.46 11.90 7.62
C ILE A 38 -24.89 11.70 9.02
N GLU A 39 -24.85 12.75 9.84
CA GLU A 39 -24.32 12.70 11.20
C GLU A 39 -25.12 11.77 12.13
N SER A 40 -26.40 11.49 11.82
CA SER A 40 -27.19 10.54 12.60
C SER A 40 -26.74 9.09 12.41
N GLY A 41 -25.95 8.79 11.37
CA GLY A 41 -25.48 7.43 11.07
C GLY A 41 -26.58 6.45 10.66
N LYS A 42 -27.82 6.92 10.44
CA LYS A 42 -28.99 6.07 10.12
C LYS A 42 -29.16 5.75 8.64
N LEU A 43 -28.35 6.36 7.78
CA LEU A 43 -28.38 6.12 6.35
C LEU A 43 -27.74 4.76 6.04
N SER A 44 -28.36 4.01 5.15
CA SER A 44 -27.81 2.80 4.55
C SER A 44 -26.61 3.12 3.64
N GLN A 45 -25.76 2.13 3.39
CA GLN A 45 -24.63 2.28 2.47
C GLN A 45 -25.06 2.72 1.05
N GLU A 46 -26.22 2.25 0.58
CA GLU A 46 -26.75 2.64 -0.73
C GLU A 46 -27.20 4.12 -0.75
N GLU A 47 -27.75 4.63 0.35
CA GLU A 47 -28.11 6.05 0.46
C GLU A 47 -26.86 6.93 0.48
N TYR A 48 -25.81 6.54 1.22
CA TYR A 48 -24.53 7.24 1.18
C TYR A 48 -23.92 7.28 -0.21
N LYS A 49 -23.93 6.13 -0.90
CA LYS A 49 -23.45 6.04 -2.28
C LYS A 49 -24.23 6.96 -3.21
N ASN A 50 -25.56 6.98 -3.12
CA ASN A 50 -26.39 7.86 -3.91
C ASN A 50 -26.08 9.36 -3.65
N ILE A 51 -25.87 9.75 -2.39
CA ILE A 51 -25.45 11.12 -2.04
C ILE A 51 -24.08 11.44 -2.64
N ILE A 52 -23.08 10.58 -2.39
CA ILE A 52 -21.71 10.81 -2.83
C ILE A 52 -21.62 10.91 -4.35
N GLN A 53 -22.25 9.99 -5.08
CA GLN A 53 -22.26 10.00 -6.54
C GLN A 53 -22.98 11.22 -7.12
N ALA A 54 -24.13 11.57 -6.54
CA ALA A 54 -24.87 12.74 -6.98
C ALA A 54 -24.10 14.03 -6.76
N LEU A 55 -23.25 14.11 -5.75
CA LEU A 55 -22.44 15.30 -5.45
C LEU A 55 -21.09 15.32 -6.17
N LYS A 56 -20.52 14.15 -6.48
CA LYS A 56 -19.25 13.99 -7.20
C LYS A 56 -19.23 14.76 -8.52
N SER A 57 -20.32 14.67 -9.30
CA SER A 57 -20.44 15.35 -10.60
C SER A 57 -20.50 16.88 -10.50
N TYR A 58 -20.73 17.42 -9.30
CA TYR A 58 -20.93 18.85 -9.06
C TYR A 58 -19.97 19.41 -8.00
N TYR A 59 -18.76 18.84 -7.91
CA TYR A 59 -17.69 19.18 -6.94
C TYR A 59 -17.11 20.60 -7.07
N CYS A 60 -17.93 21.61 -7.35
CA CYS A 60 -17.52 22.96 -7.72
C CYS A 60 -18.01 24.04 -6.73
N GLY A 61 -18.58 23.67 -5.57
CA GLY A 61 -19.09 24.67 -4.61
C GLY A 61 -18.95 24.28 -3.13
N ASP A 62 -18.60 25.26 -2.29
CA ASP A 62 -18.38 25.14 -0.84
C ASP A 62 -19.54 24.44 -0.10
N THR A 63 -20.76 24.63 -0.59
CA THR A 63 -21.97 24.05 0.01
C THR A 63 -22.04 22.53 -0.13
N LEU A 64 -21.64 21.99 -1.30
CA LEU A 64 -21.66 20.56 -1.58
C LEU A 64 -20.41 19.87 -1.04
N HIS A 65 -19.28 20.57 -1.04
CA HIS A 65 -18.04 20.10 -0.44
C HIS A 65 -18.23 19.73 1.04
N GLU A 66 -18.93 20.56 1.82
CA GLU A 66 -19.18 20.26 3.24
C GLU A 66 -20.02 19.00 3.45
N ILE A 67 -21.00 18.72 2.58
CA ILE A 67 -21.82 17.50 2.67
C ILE A 67 -20.96 16.27 2.36
N LEU A 68 -20.14 16.33 1.30
CA LEU A 68 -19.20 15.26 0.95
C LEU A 68 -18.18 15.00 2.05
N TRP A 69 -17.66 16.07 2.65
CA TRP A 69 -16.75 15.99 3.78
C TRP A 69 -17.40 15.30 4.98
N LYS A 70 -18.67 15.59 5.27
CA LYS A 70 -19.41 14.91 6.34
C LYS A 70 -19.64 13.42 6.05
N CYS A 71 -19.89 13.05 4.80
CA CYS A 71 -19.92 11.64 4.40
C CYS A 71 -18.56 10.96 4.65
N ALA A 72 -17.45 11.61 4.29
CA ALA A 72 -16.10 11.06 4.51
C ALA A 72 -15.72 10.92 5.99
N GLN A 73 -16.25 11.78 6.86
CA GLN A 73 -16.05 11.66 8.32
C GLN A 73 -16.89 10.54 8.95
N THR A 74 -18.03 10.20 8.34
CA THR A 74 -18.98 9.24 8.90
C THR A 74 -18.71 7.81 8.44
N LEU A 75 -18.22 7.64 7.21
CA LEU A 75 -17.88 6.34 6.63
C LEU A 75 -16.42 5.97 6.92
N SER A 76 -16.13 4.67 6.98
CA SER A 76 -14.74 4.21 6.91
C SER A 76 -14.14 4.52 5.54
N TYR A 77 -12.80 4.64 5.46
CA TYR A 77 -12.11 4.92 4.20
C TYR A 77 -12.50 3.94 3.06
N PRO A 78 -12.56 2.60 3.29
CA PRO A 78 -12.98 1.67 2.24
C PRO A 78 -14.42 1.92 1.74
N GLU A 79 -15.35 2.20 2.65
CA GLU A 79 -16.76 2.43 2.31
C GLU A 79 -16.94 3.72 1.52
N PHE A 80 -16.27 4.81 1.93
CA PHE A 80 -16.28 6.07 1.19
C PHE A 80 -15.64 5.91 -0.19
N TYR A 81 -14.49 5.22 -0.27
CA TYR A 81 -13.81 4.97 -1.54
C TYR A 81 -14.71 4.20 -2.51
N GLN A 82 -15.35 3.14 -2.04
CA GLN A 82 -16.28 2.34 -2.85
C GLN A 82 -17.48 3.19 -3.33
N ALA A 83 -18.06 4.00 -2.45
CA ALA A 83 -19.15 4.91 -2.80
C ALA A 83 -18.73 5.97 -3.84
N TRP A 84 -17.51 6.50 -3.72
CA TRP A 84 -16.95 7.51 -4.62
C TRP A 84 -16.60 6.96 -6.00
N HIS A 85 -16.01 5.77 -6.06
CA HIS A 85 -15.52 5.19 -7.32
C HIS A 85 -16.58 4.34 -8.05
N ALA A 86 -17.64 3.91 -7.37
CA ALA A 86 -18.76 3.13 -7.93
C ALA A 86 -18.36 1.77 -8.55
N THR A 87 -17.11 1.37 -8.42
CA THR A 87 -16.55 0.15 -8.99
C THR A 87 -16.67 -0.99 -7.98
N THR A 88 -17.29 -2.10 -8.38
CA THR A 88 -17.35 -3.36 -7.61
C THR A 88 -16.04 -4.15 -7.71
N THR A 89 -15.18 -3.78 -8.66
CA THR A 89 -13.79 -4.21 -8.72
C THR A 89 -12.95 -3.17 -7.97
N PRO A 90 -12.17 -3.55 -6.94
CA PRO A 90 -11.14 -2.65 -6.44
C PRO A 90 -10.33 -2.18 -7.64
N GLU A 91 -10.27 -0.87 -7.83
CA GLU A 91 -9.33 -0.27 -8.77
C GLU A 91 -7.94 -0.73 -8.33
N THR A 92 -7.39 -1.72 -9.03
CA THR A 92 -5.96 -2.03 -9.00
C THR A 92 -5.15 -0.97 -9.74
N THR A 93 -5.80 0.09 -10.21
CA THR A 93 -5.14 1.33 -10.60
C THR A 93 -4.43 1.84 -9.36
N PRO A 94 -3.09 1.91 -9.38
CA PRO A 94 -2.32 2.17 -8.19
C PRO A 94 -2.38 3.67 -7.90
N ILE A 95 -3.48 4.11 -7.28
CA ILE A 95 -3.58 5.39 -6.59
C ILE A 95 -2.76 5.21 -5.30
N GLY A 96 -1.44 5.10 -5.47
CA GLY A 96 -0.56 4.46 -4.50
C GLY A 96 0.77 3.96 -5.10
N ASP A 97 0.96 3.88 -6.42
CA ASP A 97 2.31 3.71 -7.00
C ASP A 97 3.02 5.07 -7.07
N THR A 98 3.09 5.71 -5.93
CA THR A 98 4.09 6.76 -5.73
C THR A 98 5.36 6.08 -5.22
N PRO A 99 6.56 6.60 -5.55
CA PRO A 99 7.82 6.09 -5.01
C PRO A 99 7.77 5.95 -3.48
N THR A 100 7.08 6.86 -2.80
CA THR A 100 6.88 6.84 -1.34
C THR A 100 6.06 5.64 -0.86
N SER A 101 4.99 5.29 -1.55
CA SER A 101 4.13 4.16 -1.14
C SER A 101 4.73 2.81 -1.54
N GLN A 102 5.49 2.74 -2.64
CA GLN A 102 6.35 1.59 -2.94
C GLN A 102 7.40 1.41 -1.84
N GLN A 103 8.09 2.48 -1.46
CA GLN A 103 9.09 2.45 -0.38
C GLN A 103 8.49 2.04 0.97
N LEU A 104 7.28 2.52 1.30
CA LEU A 104 6.57 2.11 2.53
C LEU A 104 6.11 0.65 2.49
N ASN A 105 5.62 0.16 1.35
CA ASN A 105 5.29 -1.26 1.18
C ASN A 105 6.54 -2.16 1.31
N LEU A 106 7.67 -1.72 0.78
CA LEU A 106 8.94 -2.45 0.86
C LEU A 106 9.52 -2.48 2.28
N GLN A 107 9.27 -1.47 3.13
CA GLN A 107 9.72 -1.49 4.53
C GLN A 107 9.14 -2.67 5.32
N HIS A 108 7.94 -3.14 4.97
CA HIS A 108 7.29 -4.25 5.64
C HIS A 108 7.60 -5.60 4.99
N LEU A 109 8.19 -5.61 3.79
CA LEU A 109 8.52 -6.82 3.04
C LEU A 109 9.35 -7.84 3.85
N PRO A 110 10.40 -7.45 4.61
CA PRO A 110 11.19 -8.41 5.38
C PRO A 110 10.37 -9.21 6.41
N ASN A 111 9.28 -8.61 6.92
CA ASN A 111 8.40 -9.22 7.91
C ASN A 111 7.27 -10.05 7.29
N LEU A 112 6.98 -9.83 6.01
CA LEU A 112 5.93 -10.52 5.26
C LEU A 112 6.48 -11.73 4.48
N LEU A 113 7.80 -11.78 4.30
CA LEU A 113 8.45 -12.87 3.60
C LEU A 113 8.40 -14.17 4.44
N PRO A 114 8.05 -15.32 3.82
CA PRO A 114 8.15 -16.62 4.47
C PRO A 114 9.55 -16.87 5.03
N SER A 115 9.66 -17.69 6.07
CA SER A 115 10.92 -18.01 6.75
C SER A 115 12.01 -18.57 5.82
N GLU A 116 11.60 -19.12 4.68
CA GLU A 116 12.43 -19.66 3.59
C GLU A 116 13.18 -18.56 2.82
N TYR A 117 12.76 -17.30 2.93
CA TYR A 117 13.39 -16.17 2.26
C TYR A 117 14.29 -15.39 3.22
N LEU A 118 15.45 -14.99 2.70
CA LEU A 118 16.36 -14.06 3.37
C LEU A 118 16.39 -12.76 2.57
N TYR A 119 15.83 -11.71 3.17
CA TYR A 119 15.87 -10.37 2.61
C TYR A 119 17.22 -9.72 2.87
N LEU A 120 17.83 -9.19 1.82
CA LEU A 120 19.10 -8.48 1.84
C LEU A 120 18.86 -7.06 1.37
N ASN A 121 19.17 -6.07 2.23
CA ASN A 121 19.07 -4.66 1.87
C ASN A 121 20.36 -4.20 1.18
N PRO A 122 20.36 -3.92 -0.14
CA PRO A 122 21.58 -3.58 -0.85
C PRO A 122 22.14 -2.20 -0.44
N GLU A 123 21.32 -1.28 0.08
CA GLU A 123 21.82 0.00 0.62
C GLU A 123 22.82 -0.20 1.77
N THR A 124 22.56 -1.20 2.62
CA THR A 124 23.47 -1.54 3.72
C THR A 124 24.69 -2.32 3.25
N LEU A 125 24.59 -3.03 2.12
CA LEU A 125 25.62 -3.93 1.62
C LEU A 125 26.57 -3.24 0.61
N ASN A 126 26.11 -2.21 -0.09
CA ASN A 126 26.84 -1.56 -1.17
C ASN A 126 28.19 -0.95 -0.75
N HIS A 127 28.38 -0.69 0.54
CA HIS A 127 29.59 -0.07 1.09
C HIS A 127 30.73 -1.05 1.36
N TYR A 128 30.46 -2.36 1.34
CA TYR A 128 31.43 -3.39 1.71
C TYR A 128 32.27 -3.85 0.52
N ASN A 129 33.52 -4.21 0.80
CA ASN A 129 34.38 -4.89 -0.18
C ASN A 129 34.01 -6.39 -0.31
N THR A 130 34.59 -7.09 -1.29
CA THR A 130 34.26 -8.50 -1.57
C THR A 130 34.43 -9.44 -0.37
N SER A 131 35.45 -9.22 0.47
CA SER A 131 35.69 -10.04 1.66
C SER A 131 34.67 -9.77 2.77
N GLU A 132 34.37 -8.50 3.04
CA GLU A 132 33.38 -8.08 4.01
C GLU A 132 31.97 -8.54 3.60
N LEU A 133 31.62 -8.38 2.32
CA LEU A 133 30.37 -8.92 1.76
C LEU A 133 30.28 -10.43 1.89
N SER A 134 31.38 -11.14 1.63
CA SER A 134 31.41 -12.61 1.74
C SER A 134 31.18 -13.05 3.18
N GLN A 135 31.81 -12.39 4.15
CA GLN A 135 31.63 -12.69 5.56
C GLN A 135 30.21 -12.33 6.02
N GLU A 136 29.71 -11.16 5.64
CA GLU A 136 28.40 -10.68 6.08
C GLU A 136 27.26 -11.55 5.54
N LEU A 137 27.34 -11.97 4.28
CA LEU A 137 26.40 -12.94 3.73
C LEU A 137 26.51 -14.30 4.43
N CYS A 138 27.72 -14.75 4.78
CA CYS A 138 27.90 -15.96 5.56
C CYS A 138 27.24 -15.86 6.93
N ASN A 139 27.43 -14.73 7.61
CA ASN A 139 26.84 -14.43 8.91
C ASN A 139 25.31 -14.49 8.83
N LEU A 140 24.72 -13.77 7.87
CA LEU A 140 23.27 -13.67 7.70
C LEU A 140 22.64 -15.03 7.39
N ILE A 141 23.25 -15.81 6.50
CA ILE A 141 22.74 -17.14 6.14
C ILE A 141 22.89 -18.13 7.28
N CYS A 142 24.06 -18.19 7.93
CA CYS A 142 24.28 -19.10 9.06
C CYS A 142 23.38 -18.74 10.25
N HIS A 143 23.18 -17.44 10.54
CA HIS A 143 22.28 -16.99 11.58
C HIS A 143 20.83 -17.40 11.30
N LYS A 144 20.36 -17.21 10.05
CA LYS A 144 19.01 -17.61 9.61
C LYS A 144 18.79 -19.12 9.74
N LEU A 145 19.80 -19.92 9.39
CA LEU A 145 19.77 -21.38 9.48
C LEU A 145 20.13 -21.92 10.88
N GLN A 146 20.41 -21.02 11.84
CA GLN A 146 20.87 -21.35 13.20
C GLN A 146 22.10 -22.28 13.23
N GLN A 147 23.01 -22.11 12.28
CA GLN A 147 24.23 -22.92 12.13
C GLN A 147 25.42 -22.23 12.79
N TYR A 148 25.92 -22.82 13.88
CA TYR A 148 27.07 -22.32 14.63
C TYR A 148 28.11 -23.42 14.84
N PRO A 149 29.41 -23.10 14.87
CA PRO A 149 30.01 -21.76 14.71
C PRO A 149 29.98 -21.25 13.27
N ILE A 150 29.89 -19.93 13.10
CA ILE A 150 29.91 -19.29 11.77
C ILE A 150 31.35 -19.33 11.23
N PRO A 151 31.58 -19.89 10.03
CA PRO A 151 32.92 -19.95 9.46
C PRO A 151 33.37 -18.58 8.94
N GLU A 152 34.69 -18.36 8.88
CA GLU A 152 35.27 -17.19 8.21
C GLU A 152 35.23 -17.38 6.69
N ALA A 153 34.62 -16.43 5.99
CA ALA A 153 34.47 -16.38 4.54
C ALA A 153 35.04 -15.05 4.00
N ASN A 154 36.33 -15.05 3.69
CA ASN A 154 37.03 -13.86 3.16
C ASN A 154 36.89 -13.70 1.64
N ASN A 155 36.24 -14.64 0.95
CA ASN A 155 36.03 -14.58 -0.49
C ASN A 155 34.86 -15.48 -0.91
N ILE A 156 34.39 -15.25 -2.15
CA ILE A 156 33.25 -15.97 -2.74
C ILE A 156 33.47 -17.49 -2.80
N PRO A 157 34.66 -18.02 -3.18
CA PRO A 157 34.90 -19.46 -3.14
C PRO A 157 34.77 -20.10 -1.75
N GLN A 158 35.28 -19.43 -0.71
CA GLN A 158 35.12 -19.87 0.68
C GLN A 158 33.65 -19.85 1.09
N LEU A 159 32.95 -18.75 0.79
CA LEU A 159 31.52 -18.63 1.03
C LEU A 159 30.74 -19.79 0.38
N LYS A 160 30.97 -20.07 -0.91
CA LYS A 160 30.33 -21.19 -1.61
C LYS A 160 30.60 -22.53 -0.93
N ARG A 161 31.85 -22.79 -0.54
CA ARG A 161 32.24 -24.03 0.13
C ARG A 161 31.47 -24.25 1.43
N HIS A 162 31.17 -23.18 2.16
CA HIS A 162 30.37 -23.23 3.39
C HIS A 162 28.87 -23.31 3.12
N LEU A 163 28.38 -22.64 2.08
CA LEU A 163 26.95 -22.59 1.77
C LEU A 163 26.43 -23.86 1.08
N ILE A 164 27.21 -24.50 0.21
CA ILE A 164 26.81 -25.75 -0.49
C ILE A 164 26.25 -26.83 0.46
N PRO A 165 26.95 -27.23 1.54
CA PRO A 165 26.42 -28.24 2.46
C PRO A 165 25.18 -27.75 3.23
N LEU A 166 25.07 -26.44 3.50
CA LEU A 166 23.95 -25.85 4.23
C LEU A 166 22.66 -25.81 3.39
N ILE A 167 22.77 -25.49 2.11
CA ILE A 167 21.66 -25.49 1.15
C ILE A 167 21.22 -26.92 0.83
N ALA A 168 22.17 -27.86 0.73
CA ALA A 168 21.84 -29.28 0.57
C ALA A 168 21.01 -29.84 1.73
N GLN A 169 21.17 -29.27 2.93
CA GLN A 169 20.36 -29.61 4.11
C GLN A 169 19.08 -28.78 4.23
N ASN A 170 19.02 -27.60 3.60
CA ASN A 170 17.91 -26.65 3.68
C ASN A 170 17.56 -26.14 2.27
N THR A 171 16.81 -26.96 1.52
CA THR A 171 16.54 -26.80 0.08
C THR A 171 15.65 -25.62 -0.31
N GLN A 172 15.16 -24.84 0.66
CA GLN A 172 14.18 -23.76 0.43
C GLN A 172 14.76 -22.34 0.58
N LEU A 173 16.03 -22.17 0.94
CA LEU A 173 16.60 -20.84 1.13
C LEU A 173 16.69 -20.06 -0.20
N THR A 174 15.94 -18.97 -0.30
CA THR A 174 16.01 -18.02 -1.43
C THR A 174 16.45 -16.65 -0.94
N LEU A 175 17.44 -16.05 -1.61
CA LEU A 175 17.89 -14.70 -1.31
C LEU A 175 17.05 -13.70 -2.10
N ILE A 176 16.50 -12.70 -1.42
CA ILE A 176 15.76 -11.60 -2.06
C ILE A 176 16.52 -10.31 -1.82
N PHE A 177 16.86 -9.60 -2.90
CA PHE A 177 17.45 -8.27 -2.82
C PHE A 177 16.36 -7.20 -2.90
N GLY A 178 16.39 -6.23 -1.97
CA GLY A 178 15.48 -5.07 -2.01
C GLY A 178 15.74 -4.15 -3.21
N GLU A 179 14.75 -3.32 -3.56
CA GLU A 179 14.92 -2.31 -4.62
C GLU A 179 15.94 -1.25 -4.22
N SER A 180 17.12 -1.31 -4.83
CA SER A 180 18.14 -0.25 -4.83
C SER A 180 19.14 -0.54 -5.96
N ASP A 181 19.97 0.43 -6.32
CA ASP A 181 21.00 0.27 -7.35
C ASP A 181 22.18 -0.55 -6.76
N PRO A 182 22.34 -1.84 -7.11
CA PRO A 182 23.35 -2.68 -6.49
C PRO A 182 24.74 -2.29 -7.01
N SER A 183 25.74 -2.23 -6.12
CA SER A 183 27.11 -1.98 -6.54
C SER A 183 27.63 -3.09 -7.47
N ASP A 184 28.56 -2.76 -8.36
CA ASP A 184 29.17 -3.74 -9.28
C ASP A 184 29.77 -4.95 -8.53
N THR A 185 30.26 -4.72 -7.31
CA THR A 185 30.82 -5.76 -6.44
C THR A 185 29.74 -6.71 -5.93
N LEU A 186 28.60 -6.17 -5.49
CA LEU A 186 27.45 -6.96 -5.05
C LEU A 186 26.83 -7.72 -6.21
N LEU A 187 26.69 -7.08 -7.37
CA LEU A 187 26.18 -7.71 -8.59
C LEU A 187 27.08 -8.87 -9.04
N SER A 188 28.41 -8.66 -9.07
CA SER A 188 29.38 -9.70 -9.42
C SER A 188 29.32 -10.89 -8.45
N LEU A 189 29.15 -10.59 -7.15
CA LEU A 189 29.01 -11.61 -6.13
C LEU A 189 27.71 -12.41 -6.30
N CYS A 190 26.58 -11.74 -6.53
CA CYS A 190 25.29 -12.38 -6.79
C CYS A 190 25.33 -13.26 -8.03
N GLN A 191 25.91 -12.78 -9.14
CA GLN A 191 26.08 -13.58 -10.36
C GLN A 191 26.89 -14.85 -10.11
N GLN A 192 27.93 -14.76 -9.27
CA GLN A 192 28.71 -15.93 -8.90
C GLN A 192 27.95 -16.87 -7.96
N LEU A 193 27.06 -16.38 -7.11
CA LEU A 193 26.27 -17.19 -6.17
C LEU A 193 24.99 -17.78 -6.75
N ASN A 194 24.39 -17.16 -7.78
CA ASN A 194 23.19 -17.62 -8.47
C ASN A 194 23.22 -19.10 -8.90
N PRO A 195 24.33 -19.68 -9.41
CA PRO A 195 24.37 -21.11 -9.72
C PRO A 195 24.33 -22.04 -8.50
N THR A 196 24.45 -21.51 -7.28
CA THR A 196 24.49 -22.27 -6.02
C THR A 196 23.27 -22.01 -5.15
N ILE A 197 22.73 -20.78 -5.17
CA ILE A 197 21.56 -20.36 -4.38
C ILE A 197 20.59 -19.64 -5.32
N PRO A 198 19.27 -19.95 -5.27
CA PRO A 198 18.28 -19.15 -5.96
C PRO A 198 18.31 -17.70 -5.45
N ILE A 199 18.56 -16.76 -6.36
CA ILE A 199 18.55 -15.32 -6.08
C ILE A 199 17.40 -14.70 -6.88
N ALA A 200 16.55 -13.93 -6.20
CA ALA A 200 15.41 -13.21 -6.77
C ALA A 200 15.50 -11.71 -6.51
#